data_AF-A0A2V7L924-F1
#
_entry.id   AF-A0A2V7L924-F1
#
_cell.length_a   1.000
_cell.length_b   1.000
_cell.length_c   1.000
_cell.angle_alpha   90.00
_cell.angle_beta   90.00
_cell.angle_gamma   90.00
#
_symmetry.space_group_name_H-M   'P 1'
#
loop_
_entity.id
_entity.type
_entity.pdbx_description
1 polymer ?
#
loop_
_entity_poly.entity_id
_entity_poly.type
_entity_poly.pdbx_seq_one_letter_code
_entity_poly.pdbx_strand_id
1 'polypeptide(L)'
;MWAINLRILGVVLGTLALYTLIANKIPQVQSEVPHALSLGANVTPEQLATAGDQLYHGAGGCTACHGLGTRAPNLLTDEKGQGPIGSRCGKREAGKDCKAYIYESLTSPKAYVVQGYEPIMPEMGRILSPQQIWALVAFLESNGGTVDVSATDIPAAPAASAAGSPAAASASAGIAGGSADPMTIIRGAGCTGCHTVNGEGGKIGPDLTHVGARLSANLIRESILLPDAKTAKGYEKFKGVMPKTFGHQLTGEQLEALVQFLASHK
;
A
#
# COMPACT_ATOMS: atom_id res chain seq x y z
N MET A 1 -42.36 -45.02 14.00
CA MET A 1 -42.09 -43.88 13.07
C MET A 1 -41.30 -42.75 13.74
N TRP A 2 -41.66 -42.31 14.96
CA TRP A 2 -40.99 -41.18 15.62
C TRP A 2 -39.47 -41.37 15.85
N ALA A 3 -39.03 -42.56 16.25
CA ALA A 3 -37.61 -42.86 16.44
C ALA A 3 -36.78 -42.78 15.14
N ILE A 4 -37.37 -43.09 13.99
CA ILE A 4 -36.70 -43.01 12.68
C ILE A 4 -36.55 -41.53 12.28
N ASN A 5 -37.61 -40.74 12.47
CA ASN A 5 -37.59 -39.30 12.18
C ASN A 5 -36.59 -38.55 13.06
N LEU A 6 -36.44 -38.93 14.33
CA LEU A 6 -35.42 -38.36 15.22
C LEU A 6 -33.99 -38.67 14.77
N ARG A 7 -33.74 -39.88 14.26
CA ARG A 7 -32.42 -40.25 13.71
C ARG A 7 -32.09 -39.46 12.45
N ILE A 8 -33.07 -39.32 11.55
CA ILE A 8 -32.90 -38.51 10.32
C ILE A 8 -32.63 -37.05 10.68
N LEU A 9 -33.40 -36.48 11.61
CA LEU A 9 -33.21 -35.10 12.07
C LEU A 9 -31.80 -34.89 12.68
N GLY A 10 -31.33 -35.84 13.49
CA GLY A 10 -29.99 -35.80 14.08
C GLY A 10 -28.88 -35.79 13.02
N VAL A 11 -29.00 -36.62 11.97
CA VAL A 11 -28.01 -36.66 10.87
C VAL A 11 -28.03 -35.36 10.07
N VAL A 12 -29.22 -34.82 9.75
CA VAL A 12 -29.36 -33.55 9.01
C VAL A 12 -28.75 -32.40 9.79
N LEU A 13 -29.10 -32.25 11.07
CA LEU A 13 -28.57 -31.18 11.92
C LEU A 13 -27.06 -31.33 12.14
N GLY A 14 -26.58 -32.55 12.36
CA GLY A 14 -25.14 -32.82 12.50
C GLY A 14 -24.35 -32.46 11.25
N THR A 15 -24.89 -32.78 10.07
CA THR A 15 -24.26 -32.44 8.79
C THR A 15 -24.25 -30.94 8.56
N LEU A 16 -25.37 -30.25 8.77
CA LEU A 16 -25.45 -28.79 8.65
C LEU A 16 -24.51 -28.08 9.64
N ALA A 17 -24.44 -28.56 10.88
CA ALA A 17 -23.52 -28.02 11.89
C ALA A 17 -22.06 -28.22 11.49
N LEU A 18 -21.70 -29.39 10.97
CA LEU A 18 -20.34 -29.68 10.49
C LEU A 18 -19.94 -28.76 9.32
N TYR A 19 -20.82 -28.60 8.32
CA TYR A 19 -20.57 -27.69 7.19
C TYR A 19 -20.46 -26.24 7.66
N THR A 20 -21.31 -25.80 8.59
CA THR A 20 -21.27 -24.44 9.13
C THR A 20 -19.98 -24.19 9.92
N LEU A 21 -19.54 -25.17 10.72
CA LEU A 21 -18.29 -25.10 11.46
C LEU A 21 -17.08 -25.02 10.51
N ILE A 22 -17.06 -25.84 9.46
CA ILE A 22 -15.98 -25.81 8.45
C ILE A 22 -16.01 -24.48 7.70
N ALA A 23 -17.18 -23.99 7.27
CA ALA A 23 -17.33 -22.71 6.59
C ALA A 23 -16.85 -21.53 7.46
N ASN A 24 -17.12 -21.55 8.76
CA ASN A 24 -16.62 -20.53 9.71
C ASN A 24 -15.14 -20.69 10.06
N LYS A 25 -14.54 -21.86 9.80
CA LYS A 25 -13.10 -22.10 9.94
C LYS A 25 -12.31 -21.70 8.69
N ILE A 26 -12.96 -21.66 7.53
CA ILE A 26 -12.38 -21.08 6.32
C ILE A 26 -12.40 -19.56 6.48
N PRO A 27 -11.24 -18.88 6.44
CA PRO A 27 -11.18 -17.43 6.46
C PRO A 27 -12.07 -16.88 5.35
N GLN A 28 -13.09 -16.12 5.73
CA GLN A 28 -14.04 -15.51 4.79
C GLN A 28 -13.31 -14.40 4.05
N VAL A 29 -12.66 -14.72 2.93
CA VAL A 29 -12.06 -13.73 2.04
C VAL A 29 -13.20 -13.02 1.34
N GLN A 30 -13.61 -11.87 1.88
CA GLN A 30 -14.53 -11.00 1.17
C GLN A 30 -13.81 -10.50 -0.08
N SER A 31 -14.41 -10.72 -1.25
CA SER A 31 -14.03 -10.01 -2.47
C SER A 31 -14.37 -8.54 -2.24
N GLU A 32 -13.44 -7.80 -1.66
CA GLU A 32 -13.55 -6.36 -1.52
C GLU A 32 -13.40 -5.78 -2.94
N VAL A 33 -14.55 -5.48 -3.55
CA VAL A 33 -14.62 -4.70 -4.78
C VAL A 33 -13.80 -3.43 -4.52
N PRO A 34 -12.89 -3.03 -5.44
CA PRO A 34 -12.08 -1.84 -5.23
C PRO A 34 -13.00 -0.68 -4.86
N HIS A 35 -12.83 -0.14 -3.65
CA HIS A 35 -13.58 1.02 -3.20
C HIS A 35 -13.42 2.09 -4.27
N ALA A 36 -14.53 2.51 -4.88
CA ALA A 36 -14.52 3.65 -5.77
C ALA A 36 -14.08 4.85 -4.93
N LEU A 37 -12.84 5.27 -5.13
CA LEU A 37 -12.26 6.45 -4.49
C LEU A 37 -13.11 7.65 -4.89
N SER A 38 -14.08 8.01 -4.04
CA SER A 38 -14.86 9.23 -4.17
C SER A 38 -14.04 10.38 -3.62
N LEU A 39 -13.04 10.80 -4.39
CA LEU A 39 -12.23 11.97 -4.11
C LEU A 39 -13.10 13.19 -4.45
N GLY A 40 -13.66 13.84 -3.43
CA GLY A 40 -14.49 15.04 -3.58
C GLY A 40 -13.67 16.29 -3.93
N ALA A 41 -14.36 17.40 -4.22
CA ALA A 41 -13.76 18.66 -4.68
C ALA A 41 -12.76 19.32 -3.70
N ASN A 42 -12.70 18.86 -2.44
CA ASN A 42 -11.83 19.41 -1.38
C ASN A 42 -10.74 18.42 -0.94
N VAL A 43 -10.34 17.48 -1.80
CA VAL A 43 -9.29 16.52 -1.44
C VAL A 43 -7.92 17.22 -1.37
N THR A 44 -7.17 16.94 -0.30
CA THR A 44 -5.81 17.47 -0.11
C THR A 44 -4.77 16.66 -0.89
N PRO A 45 -3.63 17.27 -1.27
CA PRO A 45 -2.51 16.54 -1.90
C PRO A 45 -2.04 15.32 -1.09
N GLU A 46 -2.04 15.42 0.24
CA GLU A 46 -1.65 14.33 1.13
C GLU A 46 -2.66 13.17 1.12
N GLN A 47 -3.96 13.48 1.08
CA GLN A 47 -5.01 12.47 0.93
C GLN A 47 -4.93 11.78 -0.43
N LEU A 48 -4.60 12.52 -1.49
CA LEU A 48 -4.38 11.96 -2.82
C LEU A 48 -3.16 11.04 -2.86
N ALA A 49 -2.04 11.47 -2.27
CA ALA A 49 -0.85 10.64 -2.17
C ALA A 49 -1.11 9.36 -1.36
N THR A 50 -1.91 9.45 -0.28
CA THR A 50 -2.31 8.28 0.51
C THR A 50 -3.18 7.32 -0.30
N ALA A 51 -4.15 7.84 -1.06
CA ALA A 51 -4.98 7.03 -1.95
C ALA A 51 -4.15 6.37 -3.07
N GLY A 52 -3.20 7.11 -3.64
CA GLY A 52 -2.29 6.59 -4.66
C GLY A 52 -1.37 5.50 -4.14
N ASP A 53 -0.88 5.61 -2.90
CA ASP A 53 -0.06 4.58 -2.26
C ASP A 53 -0.80 3.25 -2.13
N GLN A 54 -2.05 3.30 -1.67
CA GLN A 54 -2.93 2.12 -1.57
C GLN A 54 -3.18 1.47 -2.94
N LEU A 55 -3.36 2.28 -3.98
CA LEU A 55 -3.51 1.78 -5.34
C LEU A 55 -2.21 1.15 -5.84
N TYR A 56 -1.06 1.79 -5.60
CA TYR A 56 0.23 1.32 -6.06
C TYR A 56 0.59 -0.07 -5.48
N HIS A 57 0.36 -0.24 -4.17
CA HIS A 57 0.65 -1.48 -3.45
C HIS A 57 -0.47 -2.53 -3.49
N GLY A 58 -1.68 -2.12 -3.88
CA GLY A 58 -2.87 -2.97 -3.90
C GLY A 58 -3.48 -3.10 -5.30
N ALA A 59 -4.67 -2.51 -5.47
CA ALA A 59 -5.54 -2.75 -6.62
C ALA A 59 -4.97 -2.31 -7.98
N GLY A 60 -4.00 -1.39 -8.00
CA GLY A 60 -3.30 -0.96 -9.20
C GLY A 60 -2.20 -1.92 -9.66
N GLY A 61 -1.82 -2.91 -8.84
CA GLY A 61 -0.87 -3.97 -9.20
C GLY A 61 0.51 -3.48 -9.62
N CYS A 62 0.88 -2.23 -9.28
CA CYS A 62 2.06 -1.56 -9.83
C CYS A 62 3.36 -2.24 -9.36
N THR A 63 3.39 -2.71 -8.12
CA THR A 63 4.52 -3.43 -7.50
C THR A 63 4.92 -4.71 -8.24
N ALA A 64 3.97 -5.36 -8.93
CA ALA A 64 4.23 -6.58 -9.69
C ALA A 64 5.28 -6.40 -10.80
N CYS A 65 5.44 -5.16 -11.30
CA CYS A 65 6.42 -4.81 -12.32
C CYS A 65 7.44 -3.78 -11.82
N HIS A 66 7.01 -2.78 -11.04
CA HIS A 66 7.82 -1.62 -10.64
C HIS A 66 8.52 -1.76 -9.28
N GLY A 67 8.45 -2.93 -8.63
CA GLY A 67 9.05 -3.15 -7.30
C GLY A 67 10.57 -3.39 -7.29
N LEU A 68 11.10 -4.18 -8.24
CA LEU A 68 12.50 -4.64 -8.21
C LEU A 68 13.42 -3.96 -9.24
N GLY A 69 12.87 -3.15 -10.16
CA GLY A 69 13.68 -2.51 -11.20
C GLY A 69 14.12 -3.45 -12.34
N THR A 70 13.76 -4.74 -12.30
CA THR A 70 14.17 -5.75 -13.29
C THR A 70 13.21 -5.84 -14.47
N ARG A 71 11.90 -5.82 -14.19
CA ARG A 71 10.84 -5.93 -15.19
C ARG A 71 10.38 -4.57 -15.71
N ALA A 72 10.29 -3.59 -14.83
CA ALA A 72 10.01 -2.20 -15.15
C ALA A 72 10.86 -1.29 -14.25
N PRO A 73 11.01 0.02 -14.57
CA PRO A 73 11.78 0.95 -13.75
C PRO A 73 11.33 0.95 -12.29
N ASN A 74 12.27 0.96 -11.34
CA ASN A 74 11.92 1.12 -9.93
C ASN A 74 11.39 2.54 -9.69
N LEU A 75 10.21 2.68 -9.08
CA LEU A 75 9.57 3.99 -8.91
C LEU A 75 9.78 4.58 -7.51
N LEU A 76 9.87 3.75 -6.47
CA LEU A 76 9.86 4.22 -5.07
C LEU A 76 11.24 4.40 -4.45
N THR A 77 12.25 3.68 -4.96
CA THR A 77 13.59 3.66 -4.35
C THR A 77 14.61 4.26 -5.31
N ASP A 78 15.54 3.47 -5.83
CA ASP A 78 16.55 3.93 -6.76
C ASP A 78 16.40 3.20 -8.10
N GLU A 79 16.25 3.97 -9.17
CA GLU A 79 16.39 3.44 -10.52
C GLU A 79 17.82 3.70 -10.99
N LYS A 80 18.70 2.70 -10.85
CA LYS A 80 20.08 2.72 -11.38
C LYS A 80 20.85 4.01 -11.03
N GLY A 81 20.75 4.47 -9.78
CA GLY A 81 21.44 5.67 -9.28
C GLY A 81 20.71 6.99 -9.53
N GLN A 82 19.50 6.97 -10.08
CA GLN A 82 18.71 8.17 -10.41
C GLN A 82 17.70 8.57 -9.31
N GLY A 83 17.67 7.86 -8.19
CA GLY A 83 16.74 8.09 -7.08
C GLY A 83 15.30 7.69 -7.44
N PRO A 84 14.31 8.08 -6.61
CA PRO A 84 12.90 7.73 -6.79
C PRO A 84 12.25 8.57 -7.88
N ILE A 85 11.03 8.21 -8.29
CA ILE A 85 10.42 8.79 -9.48
C ILE A 85 10.13 10.28 -9.32
N GLY A 86 9.68 10.72 -8.15
CA GLY A 86 9.39 12.12 -7.87
C GLY A 86 10.62 13.03 -7.98
N SER A 87 11.83 12.51 -7.73
CA SER A 87 13.07 13.28 -7.86
C SER A 87 13.53 13.47 -9.32
N ARG A 88 13.02 12.67 -10.26
CA ARG A 88 13.59 12.57 -11.62
C ARG A 88 12.58 12.75 -12.75
N CYS A 89 11.29 12.53 -12.52
CA CYS A 89 10.19 12.64 -13.50
C CYS A 89 10.28 13.90 -14.37
N GLY A 90 10.42 15.09 -13.77
CA GLY A 90 10.49 16.37 -14.51
C GLY A 90 11.75 16.58 -15.36
N LYS A 91 12.68 15.61 -15.37
CA LYS A 91 13.90 15.63 -16.20
C LYS A 91 13.94 14.48 -17.21
N ARG A 92 12.94 13.59 -17.21
CA ARG A 92 12.93 12.39 -18.06
C ARG A 92 12.63 12.75 -19.52
N GLU A 93 11.77 13.73 -19.75
CA GLU A 93 11.39 14.16 -21.08
C GLU A 93 11.47 15.68 -21.20
N ALA A 94 12.16 16.17 -22.23
CA ALA A 94 12.37 17.58 -22.42
C ALA A 94 11.03 18.31 -22.67
N GLY A 95 10.78 19.37 -21.90
CA GLY A 95 9.56 20.18 -22.03
C GLY A 95 8.33 19.62 -21.30
N LYS A 96 8.47 18.54 -20.53
CA LYS A 96 7.39 17.95 -19.72
C LYS A 96 7.74 18.05 -18.24
N ASP A 97 6.81 18.56 -17.44
CA ASP A 97 6.94 18.57 -15.99
C ASP A 97 6.67 17.18 -15.38
N CYS A 98 6.90 17.05 -14.07
CA CYS A 98 6.75 15.77 -13.37
C CYS A 98 5.32 15.21 -13.49
N LYS A 99 4.34 16.08 -13.23
CA LYS A 99 2.91 15.78 -13.25
C LYS A 99 2.47 15.23 -14.60
N ALA A 100 2.78 15.96 -15.68
CA ALA A 100 2.44 15.58 -17.04
C ALA A 100 3.16 14.29 -17.46
N TYR A 101 4.43 14.12 -17.08
CA TYR A 101 5.20 12.92 -17.39
C TYR A 101 4.59 11.66 -16.77
N ILE A 102 4.26 11.71 -15.47
CA ILE A 102 3.68 10.57 -14.76
C ILE A 102 2.27 10.28 -15.28
N TYR A 103 1.45 11.31 -15.50
CA TYR A 103 0.10 11.15 -16.03
C TYR A 103 0.10 10.49 -17.43
N GLU A 104 0.97 10.95 -18.33
CA GLU A 104 1.11 10.34 -19.66
C GLU A 104 1.67 8.92 -19.56
N SER A 105 2.63 8.65 -18.67
CA SER A 105 3.16 7.30 -18.46
C SER A 105 2.08 6.31 -18.01
N LEU A 106 1.08 6.75 -17.26
CA LEU A 106 -0.05 5.91 -16.83
C LEU A 106 -1.10 5.72 -17.94
N THR A 107 -1.41 6.78 -18.69
CA THR A 107 -2.51 6.79 -19.67
C THR A 107 -2.07 6.38 -21.07
N SER A 108 -0.79 6.56 -21.40
CA SER A 108 -0.16 6.29 -22.69
C SER A 108 1.29 5.79 -22.49
N PRO A 109 1.49 4.64 -21.80
CA PRO A 109 2.81 4.13 -21.39
C PRO A 109 3.79 3.85 -22.55
N LYS A 110 3.30 3.76 -23.78
CA LYS A 110 4.12 3.53 -24.98
C LYS A 110 4.63 4.83 -25.62
N ALA A 111 4.12 5.99 -25.20
CA ALA A 111 4.53 7.29 -25.72
C ALA A 111 5.99 7.60 -25.35
N TYR A 112 6.38 7.26 -24.11
CA TYR A 112 7.74 7.37 -23.63
C TYR A 112 8.12 6.09 -22.88
N VAL A 113 9.03 5.29 -23.45
CA VAL A 113 9.55 4.08 -22.80
C VAL A 113 10.95 4.35 -22.29
N VAL A 114 11.14 4.15 -20.98
CA VAL A 114 12.44 4.33 -20.32
C VAL A 114 13.47 3.39 -20.96
N GLN A 115 14.64 3.94 -21.30
CA GLN A 115 15.71 3.18 -21.94
C GLN A 115 16.08 1.92 -21.13
N GLY A 116 16.15 0.79 -21.84
CA GLY A 116 16.50 -0.51 -21.26
C GLY A 116 15.30 -1.30 -20.70
N TYR A 117 14.07 -0.84 -20.92
CA TYR A 117 12.84 -1.58 -20.61
C TYR A 117 12.01 -1.83 -21.86
N GLU A 118 11.25 -2.91 -21.84
CA GLU A 118 10.31 -3.26 -22.90
C GLU A 118 8.97 -2.51 -22.74
N PRO A 119 8.24 -2.24 -23.84
CA PRO A 119 6.93 -1.57 -23.81
C PRO A 119 5.80 -2.48 -23.30
N ILE A 120 5.94 -3.01 -22.08
CA ILE A 120 5.03 -4.00 -21.48
C ILE A 120 3.98 -3.40 -20.54
N MET A 121 4.13 -2.12 -20.16
CA MET A 121 3.20 -1.47 -19.24
C MET A 121 1.82 -1.31 -19.89
N PRO A 122 0.73 -1.80 -19.26
CA PRO A 122 -0.62 -1.62 -19.79
C PRO A 122 -1.10 -0.17 -19.68
N GLU A 123 -2.05 0.23 -20.52
CA GLU A 123 -2.75 1.52 -20.38
C GLU A 123 -3.59 1.52 -19.10
N MET A 124 -3.10 2.15 -18.04
CA MET A 124 -3.74 2.13 -16.71
C MET A 124 -5.10 2.82 -16.71
N GLY A 125 -5.32 3.81 -17.59
CA GLY A 125 -6.62 4.47 -17.74
C GLY A 125 -7.75 3.54 -18.21
N ARG A 126 -7.44 2.31 -18.66
CA ARG A 126 -8.45 1.27 -18.97
C ARG A 126 -8.81 0.41 -17.77
N ILE A 127 -8.01 0.47 -16.71
CA ILE A 127 -8.11 -0.39 -15.52
C ILE A 127 -8.57 0.45 -14.31
N LEU A 128 -8.08 1.69 -14.23
CA LEU A 128 -8.30 2.62 -13.13
C LEU A 128 -9.15 3.81 -13.56
N SER A 129 -9.94 4.33 -12.63
CA SER A 129 -10.73 5.54 -12.86
C SER A 129 -9.83 6.77 -13.01
N PRO A 130 -10.31 7.86 -13.64
CA PRO A 130 -9.55 9.10 -13.73
C PRO A 130 -9.08 9.64 -12.36
N GLN A 131 -9.90 9.51 -11.33
CA GLN A 131 -9.55 9.95 -9.97
C GLN A 131 -8.43 9.08 -9.38
N GLN A 132 -8.45 7.77 -9.64
CA GLN A 132 -7.40 6.85 -9.21
C GLN A 132 -6.08 7.11 -9.93
N ILE A 133 -6.12 7.49 -11.21
CA ILE A 133 -4.93 7.91 -11.96
C ILE A 133 -4.30 9.14 -11.30
N TRP A 134 -5.09 10.17 -10.98
CA TRP A 134 -4.56 11.38 -10.33
C TRP A 134 -4.05 11.13 -8.90
N ALA A 135 -4.67 10.23 -8.15
CA ALA A 135 -4.15 9.78 -6.86
C ALA A 135 -2.76 9.12 -7.02
N LEU A 136 -2.59 8.26 -8.03
CA LEU A 136 -1.30 7.66 -8.35
C LEU A 136 -0.26 8.70 -8.78
N VAL A 137 -0.64 9.71 -9.56
CA VAL A 137 0.27 10.81 -9.92
C VAL A 137 0.76 11.52 -8.66
N ALA A 138 -0.15 11.93 -7.77
CA ALA A 138 0.19 12.62 -6.53
C ALA A 138 1.12 11.77 -5.63
N PHE A 139 0.85 10.48 -5.53
CA PHE A 139 1.70 9.55 -4.78
C PHE A 139 3.11 9.47 -5.40
N LEU A 140 3.21 9.26 -6.71
CA LEU A 140 4.51 9.12 -7.38
C LEU A 140 5.33 10.41 -7.30
N GLU A 141 4.69 11.58 -7.38
CA GLU A 141 5.34 12.87 -7.12
C GLU A 141 5.89 12.98 -5.68
N SER A 142 5.11 12.52 -4.69
CA SER A 142 5.53 12.55 -3.28
C SER A 142 6.77 11.69 -2.97
N ASN A 143 7.10 10.74 -3.85
CA ASN A 143 8.28 9.89 -3.73
C ASN A 143 9.54 10.65 -4.19
N GLY A 144 9.97 11.61 -3.37
CA GLY A 144 11.20 12.39 -3.56
C GLY A 144 11.04 13.68 -4.38
N GLY A 145 9.81 14.12 -4.64
CA GLY A 145 9.47 15.39 -5.30
C GLY A 145 8.44 16.19 -4.51
N THR A 146 7.96 17.29 -5.11
CA THR A 146 6.82 18.08 -4.63
C THR A 146 5.55 17.59 -5.31
N VAL A 147 4.45 17.55 -4.55
CA VAL A 147 3.14 17.16 -5.11
C VAL A 147 2.50 18.39 -5.75
N ASP A 148 2.37 18.36 -7.07
CA ASP A 148 1.82 19.46 -7.89
C ASP A 148 0.38 19.16 -8.36
N VAL A 149 -0.13 17.96 -8.03
CA VAL A 149 -1.55 17.60 -8.23
C VAL A 149 -2.44 18.36 -7.27
N SER A 150 -3.53 18.90 -7.81
CA SER A 150 -4.53 19.68 -7.11
C SER A 150 -5.94 19.24 -7.47
N ALA A 151 -6.94 19.72 -6.73
CA ALA A 151 -8.34 19.41 -6.99
C ALA A 151 -8.81 19.80 -8.41
N THR A 152 -8.16 20.76 -9.07
CA THR A 152 -8.52 21.17 -10.45
C THR A 152 -8.05 20.17 -11.50
N ASP A 153 -7.07 19.33 -11.20
CA ASP A 153 -6.59 18.29 -12.10
C ASP A 153 -7.56 17.10 -12.15
N ILE A 154 -8.35 16.91 -11.09
CA ILE A 154 -9.25 15.77 -10.93
C ILE A 154 -10.58 16.06 -11.61
N PRO A 155 -10.94 15.32 -12.69
CA PRO A 155 -12.25 15.49 -13.29
C PRO A 155 -13.32 15.09 -12.28
N ALA A 156 -14.33 15.94 -12.15
CA ALA A 156 -15.51 15.65 -11.35
C ALA A 156 -16.03 14.25 -11.73
N ALA A 157 -16.28 13.41 -10.72
CA ALA A 157 -16.93 12.15 -10.98
C ALA A 157 -18.22 12.40 -11.76
N PRO A 158 -18.56 11.59 -12.78
CA PRO A 158 -19.92 11.57 -13.27
C PRO A 158 -20.81 11.39 -12.05
N ALA A 159 -21.88 12.18 -11.94
CA ALA A 159 -22.86 12.01 -10.86
C ALA A 159 -23.43 10.59 -10.92
N ALA A 160 -22.76 9.66 -10.24
CA ALA A 160 -23.29 8.34 -9.98
C ALA A 160 -24.53 8.56 -9.12
N SER A 161 -25.68 8.17 -9.64
CA SER A 161 -26.98 8.34 -9.01
C SER A 161 -26.91 8.05 -7.52
N ALA A 162 -27.26 9.06 -6.73
CA ALA A 162 -27.47 8.95 -5.31
C ALA A 162 -28.54 7.88 -5.02
N ALA A 163 -28.09 6.70 -4.62
CA ALA A 163 -28.89 5.73 -3.89
C ALA A 163 -28.02 5.14 -2.79
N GLY A 164 -28.05 5.80 -1.62
CA GLY A 164 -27.50 5.29 -0.37
C GLY A 164 -26.61 6.27 0.38
N SER A 165 -27.21 7.26 1.06
CA SER A 165 -26.57 7.95 2.20
C SER A 165 -26.74 7.13 3.49
N PRO A 166 -26.18 7.53 4.63
CA PRO A 166 -24.83 7.19 5.07
C PRO A 166 -24.88 6.42 6.40
N ALA A 167 -23.95 5.49 6.64
CA ALA A 167 -23.80 4.91 7.96
C ALA A 167 -22.34 4.59 8.28
N ALA A 168 -21.85 5.34 9.27
CA ALA A 168 -20.68 5.11 10.10
C ALA A 168 -19.32 5.00 9.38
N ALA A 169 -18.51 6.05 9.57
CA ALA A 169 -17.06 5.96 9.58
C ALA A 169 -16.63 4.77 10.47
N SER A 170 -16.42 3.63 9.83
CA SER A 170 -15.85 2.45 10.46
C SER A 170 -14.35 2.60 10.33
N ALA A 171 -13.66 2.60 11.47
CA ALA A 171 -12.21 2.67 11.54
C ALA A 171 -11.60 1.73 10.49
N SER A 172 -10.72 2.28 9.65
CA SER A 172 -10.01 1.50 8.65
C SER A 172 -9.40 0.28 9.33
N ALA A 173 -9.57 -0.90 8.74
CA ALA A 173 -8.98 -2.13 9.27
C ALA A 173 -7.43 -2.10 9.24
N GLY A 174 -6.79 -0.95 8.97
CA GLY A 174 -5.35 -0.83 8.84
C GLY A 174 -4.75 -1.74 7.76
N ILE A 175 -3.43 -1.91 7.80
CA ILE A 175 -2.68 -2.65 6.78
C ILE A 175 -3.01 -4.16 6.86
N ALA A 176 -2.81 -4.91 5.79
CA ALA A 176 -2.95 -6.38 5.80
C ALA A 176 -4.31 -6.89 6.32
N GLY A 177 -5.38 -6.14 6.00
CA GLY A 177 -6.76 -6.53 6.32
C GLY A 177 -7.08 -6.59 7.82
N GLY A 178 -6.37 -5.83 8.65
CA GLY A 178 -6.59 -5.81 10.11
C GLY A 178 -5.97 -6.97 10.86
N SER A 179 -5.14 -7.77 10.19
CA SER A 179 -4.34 -8.79 10.85
C SER A 179 -3.46 -8.15 11.92
N ALA A 180 -3.47 -8.72 13.12
CA ALA A 180 -2.52 -8.42 14.20
C ALA A 180 -1.26 -9.31 14.13
N ASP A 181 -1.15 -10.21 13.14
CA ASP A 181 0.04 -11.04 12.95
C ASP A 181 1.23 -10.16 12.50
N PRO A 182 2.34 -10.10 13.26
CA PRO A 182 3.42 -9.17 12.98
C PRO A 182 4.07 -9.37 11.62
N MET A 183 4.29 -10.61 11.18
CA MET A 183 4.94 -10.86 9.88
C MET A 183 4.00 -10.55 8.71
N THR A 184 2.70 -10.72 8.90
CA THR A 184 1.67 -10.30 7.93
C THR A 184 1.62 -8.77 7.82
N ILE A 185 1.69 -8.04 8.93
CA ILE A 185 1.81 -6.59 8.94
C ILE A 185 3.11 -6.14 8.26
N ILE A 186 4.25 -6.75 8.60
CA ILE A 186 5.57 -6.43 8.02
C ILE A 186 5.57 -6.57 6.50
N ARG A 187 4.98 -7.64 5.97
CA ARG A 187 4.87 -7.85 4.51
C ARG A 187 3.84 -6.93 3.88
N GLY A 188 2.66 -6.81 4.47
CA GLY A 188 1.57 -5.97 3.96
C GLY A 188 1.92 -4.48 3.95
N ALA A 189 2.75 -4.03 4.89
CA ALA A 189 3.26 -2.67 4.97
C ALA A 189 4.50 -2.43 4.11
N GLY A 190 4.98 -3.46 3.39
CA GLY A 190 6.14 -3.37 2.52
C GLY A 190 7.48 -3.22 3.26
N CYS A 191 7.53 -3.46 4.57
CA CYS A 191 8.74 -3.27 5.37
C CYS A 191 9.91 -4.12 4.85
N THR A 192 9.64 -5.34 4.37
CA THR A 192 10.65 -6.24 3.79
C THR A 192 11.25 -5.73 2.49
N GLY A 193 10.60 -4.78 1.80
CA GLY A 193 11.14 -4.14 0.60
C GLY A 193 12.44 -3.39 0.88
N CYS A 194 12.60 -2.87 2.10
CA CYS A 194 13.81 -2.15 2.50
C CYS A 194 14.57 -2.83 3.63
N HIS A 195 13.87 -3.37 4.62
CA HIS A 195 14.46 -3.95 5.83
C HIS A 195 14.57 -5.46 5.74
N THR A 196 15.60 -6.02 6.39
CA THR A 196 15.68 -7.45 6.66
C THR A 196 14.98 -7.74 7.99
N VAL A 197 14.18 -8.80 8.06
CA VAL A 197 13.55 -9.33 9.27
C VAL A 197 13.65 -10.85 9.23
N ASN A 198 14.34 -11.47 10.19
CA ASN A 198 14.50 -12.93 10.26
C ASN A 198 15.04 -13.55 8.95
N GLY A 199 15.94 -12.83 8.27
CA GLY A 199 16.51 -13.25 6.99
C GLY A 199 15.64 -12.98 5.75
N GLU A 200 14.43 -12.44 5.93
CA GLU A 200 13.54 -12.03 4.84
C GLU A 200 13.67 -10.52 4.57
N GLY A 201 13.85 -10.13 3.30
CA GLY A 201 13.79 -8.72 2.87
C GLY A 201 15.11 -8.13 2.37
N GLY A 202 15.19 -6.80 2.39
CA GLY A 202 16.26 -6.01 1.77
C GLY A 202 17.31 -5.45 2.74
N LYS A 203 18.37 -4.84 2.19
CA LYS A 203 19.46 -4.18 2.95
C LYS A 203 19.50 -2.65 2.77
N ILE A 204 18.40 -2.08 2.29
CA ILE A 204 18.27 -0.61 2.08
C ILE A 204 18.10 0.08 3.43
N GLY A 205 17.24 -0.49 4.28
CA GLY A 205 17.08 -0.12 5.68
C GLY A 205 17.94 -0.98 6.61
N PRO A 206 18.10 -0.58 7.88
CA PRO A 206 18.77 -1.37 8.90
C PRO A 206 18.07 -2.71 9.13
N ASP A 207 18.87 -3.77 9.33
CA ASP A 207 18.37 -5.10 9.67
C ASP A 207 17.59 -5.07 11.00
N LEU A 208 16.31 -5.43 10.96
CA LEU A 208 15.41 -5.41 12.11
C LEU A 208 15.37 -6.72 12.88
N THR A 209 16.07 -7.77 12.41
CA THR A 209 16.05 -9.13 13.01
C THR A 209 16.38 -9.14 14.50
N HIS A 210 17.29 -8.29 14.96
CA HIS A 210 17.67 -8.17 16.38
C HIS A 210 17.52 -6.73 16.88
N VAL A 211 16.45 -6.03 16.46
CA VAL A 211 16.25 -4.62 16.83
C VAL A 211 15.97 -4.41 18.31
N GLY A 212 15.34 -5.38 18.96
CA GLY A 212 15.06 -5.35 20.39
C GLY A 212 16.32 -5.37 21.28
N ALA A 213 17.48 -5.78 20.76
CA ALA A 213 18.75 -5.70 21.50
C ALA A 213 19.33 -4.28 21.54
N ARG A 214 18.94 -3.42 20.59
CA ARG A 214 19.51 -2.09 20.39
C ARG A 214 18.53 -0.94 20.63
N LEU A 215 17.23 -1.17 20.48
CA LEU A 215 16.19 -0.16 20.65
C LEU A 215 15.10 -0.65 21.64
N SER A 216 14.58 0.29 22.43
CA SER A 216 13.40 0.04 23.27
C SER A 216 12.12 0.07 22.43
N ALA A 217 11.05 -0.54 22.92
CA ALA A 217 9.73 -0.49 22.28
C ALA A 217 9.28 0.95 21.95
N ASN A 218 9.56 1.92 22.84
CA ASN A 218 9.22 3.32 22.60
C ASN A 218 10.03 3.94 21.45
N LEU A 219 11.32 3.63 21.34
CA LEU A 219 12.14 4.10 20.23
C LEU A 219 11.78 3.43 18.90
N ILE A 220 11.38 2.15 18.93
CA ILE A 220 10.86 1.45 17.75
C ILE A 220 9.55 2.11 17.30
N ARG A 221 8.62 2.40 18.22
CA ARG A 221 7.37 3.11 17.91
C ARG A 221 7.63 4.50 17.34
N GLU A 222 8.53 5.28 17.97
CA GLU A 222 8.95 6.59 17.47
C GLU A 222 9.52 6.47 16.05
N SER A 223 10.33 5.45 15.77
CA SER A 223 10.93 5.24 14.44
C SER A 223 9.90 4.84 13.38
N ILE A 224 8.81 4.17 13.73
CA ILE A 224 7.72 3.84 12.79
C ILE A 224 6.85 5.05 12.49
N LEU A 225 6.52 5.85 13.51
CA LEU A 225 5.64 7.01 13.37
C LEU A 225 6.37 8.26 12.86
N LEU A 226 7.65 8.42 13.22
CA LEU A 226 8.49 9.58 12.95
C LEU A 226 9.88 9.12 12.44
N PRO A 227 9.96 8.46 11.28
CA PRO A 227 11.18 7.80 10.82
C PRO A 227 12.40 8.71 10.62
N ASP A 228 12.17 10.01 10.39
CA ASP A 228 13.24 11.00 10.21
C ASP A 228 13.69 11.69 11.51
N ALA A 229 13.02 11.41 12.64
CA ALA A 229 13.38 12.01 13.92
C ALA A 229 14.77 11.54 14.38
N LYS A 230 15.09 10.27 14.16
CA LYS A 230 16.39 9.66 14.48
C LYS A 230 16.78 8.62 13.44
N THR A 231 17.65 9.00 12.52
CA THR A 231 18.18 8.07 11.51
C THR A 231 19.22 7.13 12.14
N ALA A 232 19.16 5.84 11.82
CA ALA A 232 20.15 4.88 12.28
C ALA A 232 21.56 5.22 11.74
N LYS A 233 22.58 5.02 12.58
CA LYS A 233 23.99 5.28 12.23
C LYS A 233 24.38 4.47 10.98
N GLY A 234 24.95 5.13 9.98
CA GLY A 234 25.34 4.53 8.69
C GLY A 234 24.24 4.51 7.62
N TYR A 235 23.03 4.99 7.94
CA TYR A 235 21.89 5.11 7.03
C TYR A 235 21.52 6.56 6.72
N GLU A 236 22.40 7.52 7.02
CA GLU A 236 22.15 8.95 6.87
C GLU A 236 21.81 9.35 5.42
N LYS A 237 22.42 8.66 4.44
CA LYS A 237 22.14 8.84 3.00
C LYS A 237 20.75 8.36 2.57
N PHE A 238 20.07 7.59 3.41
CA PHE A 238 18.71 7.07 3.16
C PHE A 238 17.66 7.79 4.04
N LYS A 239 18.01 8.92 4.64
CA LYS A 239 17.05 9.77 5.35
C LYS A 239 15.91 10.17 4.40
N GLY A 240 14.66 10.11 4.89
CA GLY A 240 13.47 10.38 4.10
C GLY A 240 12.96 9.21 3.25
N VAL A 241 13.67 8.07 3.17
CA VAL A 241 13.24 6.89 2.39
C VAL A 241 12.15 6.10 3.12
N MET A 242 12.19 6.07 4.47
CA MET A 242 11.17 5.35 5.25
C MET A 242 9.86 6.16 5.26
N PRO A 243 8.73 5.59 4.81
CA PRO A 243 7.46 6.32 4.71
C PRO A 243 6.98 6.91 6.03
N LYS A 244 6.46 8.13 6.01
CA LYS A 244 5.87 8.83 7.17
C LYS A 244 4.38 8.52 7.36
N THR A 245 3.81 7.70 6.49
CA THR A 245 2.38 7.40 6.40
C THR A 245 1.95 6.29 7.34
N PHE A 246 2.87 5.52 7.92
CA PHE A 246 2.53 4.36 8.75
C PHE A 246 1.64 4.70 9.95
N GLY A 247 1.75 5.91 10.52
CA GLY A 247 0.87 6.37 11.59
C GLY A 247 -0.61 6.53 11.19
N HIS A 248 -0.88 6.66 9.89
CA HIS A 248 -2.24 6.72 9.32
C HIS A 248 -2.69 5.39 8.70
N GLN A 249 -1.74 4.47 8.44
CA GLN A 249 -2.00 3.20 7.78
C GLN A 249 -2.15 2.04 8.77
N LEU A 250 -1.37 2.02 9.86
CA LEU A 250 -1.48 1.03 10.92
C LEU A 250 -2.58 1.42 11.90
N THR A 251 -3.40 0.45 12.31
CA THR A 251 -4.22 0.66 13.51
C THR A 251 -3.33 0.73 14.75
N GLY A 252 -3.87 1.26 15.86
CA GLY A 252 -3.16 1.24 17.14
C GLY A 252 -2.77 -0.18 17.57
N GLU A 253 -3.66 -1.16 17.36
CA GLU A 253 -3.38 -2.57 17.65
C GLU A 253 -2.23 -3.13 16.80
N GLN A 254 -2.22 -2.84 15.50
CA GLN A 254 -1.16 -3.30 14.60
C GLN A 254 0.19 -2.68 14.91
N LEU A 255 0.21 -1.38 15.22
CA LEU A 255 1.41 -0.69 15.63
C LEU A 255 1.98 -1.33 16.90
N GLU A 256 1.14 -1.63 17.89
CA GLU A 256 1.57 -2.27 19.13
C GLU A 256 2.05 -3.70 18.92
N ALA A 257 1.34 -4.50 18.13
CA ALA A 257 1.75 -5.87 17.79
C ALA A 257 3.13 -5.88 17.10
N LEU A 258 3.34 -4.95 16.16
CA LEU A 258 4.60 -4.80 15.44
C LEU A 258 5.74 -4.36 16.36
N VAL A 259 5.51 -3.36 17.21
CA VAL A 259 6.49 -2.83 18.16
C VAL A 259 6.90 -3.91 19.16
N GLN A 260 5.95 -4.67 19.71
CA GLN A 260 6.24 -5.73 20.67
C GLN A 260 7.01 -6.88 20.03
N PHE A 261 6.62 -7.30 18.82
CA PHE A 261 7.33 -8.31 18.05
C PHE A 261 8.81 -7.91 17.85
N LEU A 262 9.04 -6.71 17.32
CA LEU A 262 10.39 -6.19 17.07
C LEU A 262 11.21 -6.01 18.36
N ALA A 263 10.59 -5.51 19.43
CA ALA A 263 11.24 -5.33 20.73
C ALA A 263 11.60 -6.66 21.41
N SER A 264 10.84 -7.73 21.13
CA SER A 264 11.09 -9.06 21.69
C SER A 264 12.22 -9.82 20.98
N HIS A 265 12.56 -9.43 19.75
CA HIS A 265 13.65 -10.05 18.99
C HIS A 265 14.99 -9.38 19.32
N LYS A 266 15.75 -10.04 20.21
CA LYS A 266 17.08 -9.62 20.70
C LYS A 266 18.19 -10.43 20.03
#